data_AF-A0A3A8SAK2-F1
#
_entry.id   AF-A0A3A8SAK2-F1
#
_cell.length_a   1.000
_cell.length_b   1.000
_cell.length_c   1.000
_cell.angle_alpha   90.00
_cell.angle_beta   90.00
_cell.angle_gamma   90.00
#
_symmetry.space_group_name_H-M   'P 1'
#
loop_
_entity.id
_entity.type
_entity.pdbx_description
1 polymer ?
#
loop_
_entity_poly.entity_id
_entity_poly.type
_entity_poly.pdbx_seq_one_letter_code
_entity_poly.pdbx_strand_id
1 'polypeptide(L)'
;FPIVTQAVPAEALLGCVVGPGDVPIPGALVELPGLSLATRTDDKGCFRFPRVPPVATLGRLEVRAKGELLALGPEALASEPQPLLIRLPLKED
;
A
#
# COMPACT_ATOMS: atom_id res chain seq x y z
N PHE A 1 31.87 13.38 -17.83
CA PHE A 1 30.70 13.60 -16.97
C PHE A 1 30.53 12.40 -16.07
N PRO A 2 30.59 12.52 -14.73
CA PRO A 2 30.22 11.39 -13.89
C PRO A 2 28.70 11.29 -13.90
N ILE A 3 28.16 10.12 -14.24
CA ILE A 3 26.75 9.83 -14.00
C ILE A 3 26.65 9.54 -12.50
N VAL A 4 26.07 10.48 -11.75
CA VAL A 4 25.67 10.21 -10.38
C VAL A 4 24.43 9.31 -10.47
N THR A 5 24.62 8.00 -10.40
CA THR A 5 23.51 7.08 -10.16
C THR A 5 23.03 7.31 -8.74
N GLN A 6 22.07 8.22 -8.57
CA GLN A 6 21.38 8.39 -7.30
C GLN A 6 20.61 7.09 -7.05
N ALA A 7 21.20 6.18 -6.27
CA ALA A 7 20.54 4.97 -5.85
C ALA A 7 19.33 5.40 -5.02
N VAL A 8 18.13 5.28 -5.61
CA VAL A 8 16.91 5.49 -4.85
C VAL A 8 16.91 4.44 -3.74
N PRO A 9 16.90 4.83 -2.45
CA PRO A 9 16.80 3.87 -1.38
C PRO A 9 15.46 3.15 -1.56
N ALA A 10 15.54 1.88 -1.94
CA ALA A 10 14.35 1.05 -2.07
C ALA A 10 14.13 0.33 -0.74
N GLU A 11 13.04 0.65 -0.08
CA GLU A 11 12.70 0.10 1.22
C GLU A 11 11.56 -0.91 1.08
N ALA A 12 11.43 -1.80 2.07
CA ALA A 12 10.31 -2.72 2.10
C ALA A 12 9.09 -1.99 2.65
N LEU A 13 8.00 -1.92 1.89
CA LEU A 13 6.74 -1.35 2.35
C LEU A 13 5.89 -2.47 2.93
N LEU A 14 5.66 -2.38 4.22
CA LEU A 14 4.80 -3.28 4.98
C LEU A 14 3.51 -2.53 5.32
N GLY A 15 2.39 -3.21 5.17
CA GLY A 15 1.11 -2.69 5.66
C GLY A 15 0.11 -3.81 5.85
N CYS A 16 -1.01 -3.48 6.48
CA CYS A 16 -2.15 -4.36 6.63
C CYS A 16 -3.43 -3.63 6.24
N VAL A 17 -4.24 -4.33 5.45
CA VAL A 17 -5.55 -3.90 4.99
C VAL A 17 -6.59 -4.50 5.92
N VAL A 18 -7.32 -3.62 6.58
CA VAL A 18 -8.47 -3.93 7.44
C VAL A 18 -9.71 -3.28 6.85
N GLY A 19 -10.86 -3.91 7.03
CA GLY A 19 -12.17 -3.40 6.69
C GLY A 19 -12.79 -2.57 7.80
N PRO A 20 -14.07 -2.22 7.65
CA PRO A 20 -14.86 -1.66 8.75
C PRO A 20 -14.89 -2.66 9.93
N GLY A 21 -14.84 -2.13 11.15
CA GLY A 21 -14.80 -2.97 12.35
C GLY A 21 -13.43 -3.62 12.63
N ASP A 22 -12.34 -3.12 12.03
CA ASP A 22 -10.97 -3.63 12.25
C ASP A 22 -10.77 -5.08 11.76
N VAL A 23 -11.61 -5.53 10.82
CA VAL A 23 -11.56 -6.89 10.29
C VAL A 23 -10.49 -7.01 9.20
N PRO A 24 -9.43 -7.84 9.34
CA PRO A 24 -8.42 -8.00 8.31
C PRO A 24 -9.04 -8.57 7.02
N ILE A 25 -8.67 -8.01 5.86
CA ILE A 25 -9.20 -8.44 4.58
C ILE A 25 -8.12 -9.23 3.81
N PRO A 26 -8.21 -10.57 3.76
CA PRO A 26 -7.31 -11.37 2.96
C PRO A 26 -7.64 -11.28 1.47
N GLY A 27 -6.60 -11.34 0.63
CA GLY A 27 -6.74 -11.27 -0.82
C GLY A 27 -7.12 -9.89 -1.36
N ALA A 28 -7.01 -8.82 -0.56
CA ALA A 28 -7.13 -7.45 -1.03
C ALA A 28 -6.01 -7.15 -2.03
N LEU A 29 -6.37 -6.62 -3.19
CA LEU A 29 -5.43 -6.24 -4.24
C LEU A 29 -4.92 -4.83 -3.93
N VAL A 30 -3.64 -4.72 -3.60
CA VAL A 30 -2.97 -3.45 -3.36
C VAL A 30 -2.15 -3.11 -4.59
N GLU A 31 -2.52 -2.03 -5.26
CA GLU A 31 -1.92 -1.54 -6.50
C GLU A 31 -1.22 -0.22 -6.27
N LEU A 32 -0.08 -0.07 -6.92
CA LEU A 32 0.74 1.13 -6.96
C LEU A 32 0.78 1.58 -8.42
N PRO A 33 -0.26 2.27 -8.92
CA PRO A 33 -0.31 2.71 -10.31
C PRO A 33 0.89 3.57 -10.71
N GLY A 34 1.44 4.36 -9.78
CA GLY A 34 2.65 5.15 -10.00
C GLY A 34 3.90 4.32 -10.32
N LEU A 35 3.89 3.02 -9.98
CA LEU A 35 5.00 2.09 -10.20
C LEU A 35 4.60 0.87 -11.04
N SER A 36 3.33 0.79 -11.46
CA SER A 36 2.76 -0.41 -12.10
C SER A 36 3.02 -1.70 -11.30
N LEU A 37 3.02 -1.61 -9.96
CA LEU A 37 3.17 -2.75 -9.08
C LEU A 37 1.82 -3.13 -8.49
N ALA A 38 1.58 -4.42 -8.32
CA ALA A 38 0.41 -4.92 -7.62
C ALA A 38 0.81 -6.09 -6.73
N THR A 39 0.22 -6.17 -5.53
CA THR A 39 0.36 -7.29 -4.61
C THR A 39 -0.99 -7.63 -4.00
N ARG A 40 -1.09 -8.79 -3.37
CA ARG A 40 -2.29 -9.19 -2.62
C ARG A 40 -1.96 -9.34 -1.15
N THR A 41 -2.93 -9.01 -0.30
CA THR A 41 -2.79 -9.28 1.13
C THR A 41 -2.93 -10.77 1.45
N ASP A 42 -2.16 -11.21 2.43
CA ASP A 42 -2.19 -12.55 3.00
C ASP A 42 -3.44 -12.78 3.87
N ASP A 43 -3.59 -13.99 4.44
CA ASP A 43 -4.71 -14.40 5.30
C ASP A 43 -4.98 -13.45 6.48
N LYS A 44 -3.93 -12.78 6.96
CA LYS A 44 -3.99 -11.76 8.03
C LYS A 44 -4.32 -10.35 7.54
N GLY A 45 -4.64 -10.17 6.27
CA GLY A 45 -4.83 -8.87 5.64
C GLY A 45 -3.53 -8.07 5.44
N CYS A 46 -2.35 -8.65 5.71
CA CYS A 46 -1.09 -7.94 5.56
C CYS A 46 -0.50 -8.09 4.16
N PHE A 47 0.16 -7.06 3.66
CA PHE A 47 0.88 -7.05 2.40
C PHE A 47 2.32 -6.59 2.61
N ARG A 48 3.19 -7.04 1.70
CA ARG A 48 4.60 -6.63 1.68
C ARG A 48 5.04 -6.35 0.26
N PHE A 49 5.59 -5.18 0.02
CA PHE A 49 6.40 -4.91 -1.15
C PHE A 49 7.88 -4.93 -0.77
N PRO A 50 8.68 -5.86 -1.31
CA PRO A 50 10.08 -6.01 -0.90
C PRO A 50 10.99 -4.87 -1.38
N ARG A 51 10.59 -4.15 -2.43
CA ARG A 51 11.42 -3.12 -3.06
C ARG A 51 10.56 -2.01 -3.65
N VAL A 52 10.30 -0.97 -2.88
CA VAL A 52 9.60 0.23 -3.36
C VAL A 52 10.37 1.50 -3.06
N PRO A 53 10.15 2.57 -3.85
CA PRO A 53 10.69 3.89 -3.55
C PRO A 53 10.22 4.38 -2.17
N PRO A 54 10.88 5.40 -1.61
CA PRO A 54 10.41 6.02 -0.38
C PRO A 54 8.98 6.53 -0.54
N VAL A 55 8.21 6.47 0.54
CA VAL A 55 6.77 6.80 0.58
C VAL A 55 6.41 8.15 -0.01
N ALA A 56 7.31 9.13 0.13
CA ALA A 56 7.19 10.46 -0.48
C ALA A 56 7.12 10.42 -2.03
N THR A 57 7.63 9.36 -2.66
CA THR A 57 7.71 9.17 -4.13
C THR A 57 6.87 8.00 -4.65
N LEU A 58 6.21 7.25 -3.75
CA LEU A 58 5.31 6.14 -4.09
C LEU A 58 4.06 6.62 -4.85
N GLY A 59 3.67 7.90 -4.67
CA GLY A 59 2.49 8.48 -5.30
C GLY A 59 1.22 8.04 -4.58
N ARG A 60 0.24 7.53 -5.34
CA ARG A 60 -1.02 7.00 -4.78
C ARG A 60 -1.00 5.48 -4.74
N LEU A 61 -1.54 4.93 -3.67
CA LEU A 61 -1.76 3.49 -3.48
C LEU A 61 -3.26 3.23 -3.56
N GLU A 62 -3.66 2.27 -4.39
CA GLU A 62 -5.03 1.86 -4.60
C GLU A 62 -5.23 0.47 -4.00
N VAL A 63 -6.12 0.34 -3.02
CA VAL A 63 -6.48 -0.96 -2.46
C VAL A 63 -7.87 -1.31 -2.94
N ARG A 64 -8.00 -2.47 -3.59
CA ARG A 64 -9.27 -3.04 -4.02
C ARG A 64 -9.55 -4.29 -3.22
N ALA A 65 -10.68 -4.35 -2.53
CA ALA A 65 -11.13 -5.59 -1.91
C ALA A 65 -12.65 -5.66 -1.87
N LYS A 66 -13.20 -6.88 -2.02
CA LYS A 66 -14.66 -7.13 -1.97
C LYS A 66 -15.48 -6.22 -2.90
N GLY A 67 -14.90 -5.72 -3.99
CA GLY A 67 -15.56 -4.82 -4.94
C GLY A 67 -15.45 -3.33 -4.60
N GLU A 68 -14.85 -2.97 -3.47
CA GLU A 68 -14.58 -1.59 -3.05
C GLU A 68 -13.16 -1.18 -3.44
N LEU A 69 -12.96 0.11 -3.73
CA LEU A 69 -11.66 0.69 -4.05
C LEU A 69 -11.37 1.89 -3.15
N LEU A 70 -10.26 1.83 -2.42
CA LEU A 70 -9.72 2.93 -1.65
C LEU A 70 -8.43 3.45 -2.27
N ALA A 71 -8.36 4.75 -2.51
CA ALA A 71 -7.13 5.39 -2.97
C ALA A 71 -6.52 6.22 -1.84
N LEU A 72 -5.32 5.84 -1.41
CA LEU A 72 -4.50 6.58 -0.45
C LEU A 72 -3.46 7.42 -1.21
N GLY A 73 -3.44 8.72 -0.93
CA GLY A 73 -2.41 9.62 -1.44
C GLY A 73 -1.06 9.46 -0.71
N PRO A 74 0.00 10.08 -1.24
CA PRO A 74 1.34 10.01 -0.63
C PRO A 74 1.38 10.61 0.77
N GLU A 75 0.53 11.60 1.04
CA GLU A 75 0.40 12.26 2.34
C GLU A 75 -0.09 11.27 3.42
N ALA A 76 -1.13 10.48 3.11
CA ALA A 76 -1.66 9.48 4.02
C ALA A 76 -0.64 8.36 4.29
N LEU A 77 0.07 7.94 3.25
CA LEU A 77 1.11 6.92 3.37
C LEU A 77 2.32 7.42 4.17
N ALA A 78 2.71 8.69 4.01
CA ALA A 78 3.85 9.29 4.70
C ALA A 78 3.56 9.66 6.16
N SER A 79 2.28 9.90 6.48
CA SER A 79 1.86 10.25 7.84
C SER A 79 1.72 9.03 8.76
N GLU A 80 1.51 7.84 8.19
CA GLU A 80 1.29 6.62 8.95
C GLU A 80 2.63 5.89 9.24
N PRO A 81 2.90 5.52 10.50
CA PRO A 81 4.08 4.73 10.83
C PRO A 81 3.98 3.32 10.21
N GLN A 82 5.12 2.75 9.81
CA GLN A 82 5.12 1.38 9.31
C GLN A 82 4.96 0.37 10.47
N PRO A 83 4.13 -0.67 10.31
CA PRO A 83 3.40 -1.05 9.11
C PRO A 83 2.14 -0.19 8.86
N LEU A 84 1.93 0.20 7.59
CA LEU A 84 0.79 1.01 7.16
C LEU A 84 -0.54 0.33 7.43
N LEU A 85 -1.44 0.96 8.19
CA LEU A 85 -2.78 0.43 8.42
C LEU A 85 -3.77 1.05 7.44
N ILE A 86 -4.24 0.25 6.49
CA ILE A 86 -5.16 0.70 5.45
C ILE A 86 -6.58 0.25 5.81
N ARG A 87 -7.47 1.23 6.04
CA ARG A 87 -8.88 0.97 6.40
C ARG A 87 -9.78 1.10 5.17
N LEU A 88 -10.20 -0.01 4.60
CA LEU A 88 -11.16 -0.04 3.49
C LEU A 88 -12.56 0.32 3.99
N PRO A 89 -13.23 1.32 3.39
CA PRO A 89 -14.61 1.67 3.71
C PRO A 89 -15.57 0.70 3.01
N LEU A 90 -15.57 -0.57 3.40
CA LEU A 90 -16.58 -1.51 2.90
C LEU A 90 -17.96 -1.10 3.43
N LYS A 91 -18.99 -1.13 2.59
CA LYS A 91 -20.38 -1.12 3.07
C LYS A 91 -20.68 -2.46 3.74
N GLU A 92 -21.19 -2.40 4.97
CA GLU A 92 -21.87 -3.54 5.60
C GLU A 92 -23.16 -3.81 4.78
N ASP A 93 -23.31 -5.04 4.28
CA ASP A 93 -24.53 -5.52 3.59
C ASP A 93 -25.52 -6.12 4.60
#